data_AF-A0A8H2VVB6-F1
#
_entry.id   AF-A0A8H2VVB6-F1
#
_cell.length_a   1.000
_cell.length_b   1.000
_cell.length_c   1.000
_cell.angle_alpha   90.00
_cell.angle_beta   90.00
_cell.angle_gamma   90.00
#
_symmetry.space_group_name_H-M   'P 1'
#
loop_
_entity.id
_entity.type
_entity.pdbx_description
1 polymer ?
#
loop_
_entity_poly.entity_id
_entity_poly.type
_entity_poly.pdbx_seq_one_letter_code
_entity_poly.pdbx_strand_id
1 'polypeptide(L)'
;MDNTDSRSDYNHTLRSLQKYGVQGFCTGFLTAAAIDLSENEEQLAVNTATSLRLAMCIGAYIDQNVISVDSLSPVSTLPVRWKQGQFSKAQVKKILRGYSHAYISCITDNTCVTITAQGQDEKKLTKAFKEAGLRAKTVDIDGRFHSAADHTAAAQKLKAFAQSAKDLQFPASSQLKAPLRMNITGEPIAGDVSITDIASAFPTNSPNVITFAFEEGVLPLSLSQRNYTTDGINGANGIHNINGTNGTKGVNGINGELKAKYPPHSAAVVGMSCRFPGTNDVDKFWDLLSSGVSMVQKVPADRLNIHNHRLADHSNTEFWGNFIDDPKSFNHRFFKKSGREAVSWDPEKRVLLEVVYEALESTGHFGPAGENQPNDYGCYIGAVAKNYYDNVACHPPNAYSMLEHRARSLVEELRINLDFRVRL
;
A
#
# COMPACT_ATOMS: atom_id res chain seq x y z
N MET A 1 41.75 6.53 -16.22
CA MET A 1 40.91 5.33 -16.36
C MET A 1 39.61 5.67 -15.67
N ASP A 2 38.68 6.23 -16.46
CA ASP A 2 37.38 6.68 -15.98
C ASP A 2 36.50 5.48 -15.65
N ASN A 3 36.08 5.42 -14.39
CA ASN A 3 35.09 4.48 -13.89
C ASN A 3 33.84 5.28 -13.54
N THR A 4 33.18 5.85 -14.55
CA THR A 4 31.88 6.51 -14.42
C THR A 4 30.77 5.48 -14.57
N ASP A 5 30.48 4.86 -13.44
CA ASP A 5 29.14 4.52 -12.93
C ASP A 5 28.09 4.12 -14.00
N SER A 6 28.00 2.81 -14.26
CA SER A 6 26.95 2.15 -15.04
C SER A 6 25.59 2.18 -14.32
N ARG A 7 25.13 3.35 -13.89
CA ARG A 7 23.70 3.57 -13.66
C ARG A 7 23.02 3.35 -15.00
N SER A 8 21.96 2.55 -15.05
CA SER A 8 21.11 2.49 -16.23
C SER A 8 20.62 3.91 -16.51
N ASP A 9 21.28 4.62 -17.43
CA ASP A 9 20.96 5.99 -17.78
C ASP A 9 19.50 5.98 -18.22
N TYR A 10 18.66 6.67 -17.46
CA TYR A 10 17.24 6.75 -17.74
C TYR A 10 16.98 7.23 -19.18
N ASN A 11 17.87 8.08 -19.71
CA ASN A 11 17.87 8.47 -21.11
C ASN A 11 18.21 7.32 -22.07
N HIS A 12 19.11 6.41 -21.68
CA HIS A 12 19.38 5.20 -22.46
C HIS A 12 18.15 4.29 -22.53
N THR A 13 17.42 4.11 -21.41
CA THR A 13 16.16 3.38 -21.40
C THR A 13 15.13 4.03 -22.31
N LEU A 14 14.89 5.34 -22.19
CA LEU A 14 13.95 6.04 -23.07
C LEU A 14 14.36 6.01 -24.55
N ARG A 15 15.64 6.16 -24.87
CA ARG A 15 16.16 6.01 -26.24
C ARG A 15 15.88 4.62 -26.80
N SER A 16 16.04 3.57 -25.99
CA SER A 16 15.72 2.21 -26.41
C SER A 16 14.22 2.00 -26.70
N LEU A 17 13.36 2.79 -26.06
CA LEU A 17 11.91 2.75 -26.24
C LEU A 17 11.42 3.56 -27.45
N GLN A 18 12.21 4.49 -28.01
CA GLN A 18 11.78 5.36 -29.12
C GLN A 18 11.22 4.60 -30.34
N LYS A 19 11.74 3.41 -30.62
CA LYS A 19 11.29 2.58 -31.75
C LYS A 19 9.91 1.95 -31.52
N TYR A 20 9.61 1.51 -30.29
CA TYR A 20 8.46 0.64 -30.00
C TYR A 20 7.39 1.30 -29.13
N GLY A 21 7.79 2.28 -28.32
CA GLY A 21 6.94 3.08 -27.48
C GLY A 21 6.79 2.59 -26.05
N VAL A 22 5.94 3.29 -25.31
CA VAL A 22 5.52 2.95 -23.94
C VAL A 22 4.02 2.72 -23.95
N GLN A 23 3.58 1.74 -23.16
CA GLN A 23 2.16 1.44 -23.00
C GLN A 23 1.92 0.95 -21.59
N GLY A 24 0.78 1.31 -21.02
CA GLY A 24 0.35 0.77 -19.74
C GLY A 24 -1.14 0.54 -19.74
N PHE A 25 -1.59 -0.59 -19.21
CA PHE A 25 -2.99 -0.99 -19.30
C PHE A 25 -3.83 -0.42 -18.14
N CYS A 26 -5.03 0.07 -18.44
CA CYS A 26 -5.91 0.72 -17.45
C CYS A 26 -5.17 1.86 -16.72
N THR A 27 -5.11 1.83 -15.38
CA THR A 27 -4.34 2.79 -14.58
C THR A 27 -2.84 2.75 -14.86
N GLY A 28 -2.32 1.64 -15.40
CA GLY A 28 -0.93 1.53 -15.84
C GLY A 28 -0.56 2.55 -16.92
N PHE A 29 -1.53 3.09 -17.67
CA PHE A 29 -1.26 4.19 -18.62
C PHE A 29 -0.74 5.42 -17.89
N LEU A 30 -1.22 5.72 -16.68
CA LEU A 30 -0.75 6.85 -15.89
C LEU A 30 0.75 6.68 -15.62
N THR A 31 1.17 5.47 -15.24
CA THR A 31 2.59 5.13 -15.06
C THR A 31 3.37 5.24 -16.36
N ALA A 32 2.83 4.75 -17.48
CA ALA A 32 3.46 4.86 -18.80
C ALA A 32 3.65 6.32 -19.22
N ALA A 33 2.65 7.16 -19.02
CA ALA A 33 2.70 8.59 -19.28
C ALA A 33 3.73 9.29 -18.38
N ALA A 34 3.76 8.95 -17.08
CA ALA A 34 4.72 9.55 -16.16
C ALA A 34 6.17 9.21 -16.50
N ILE A 35 6.44 7.98 -16.93
CA ILE A 35 7.76 7.58 -17.41
C ILE A 35 8.08 8.32 -18.71
N ASP A 36 7.20 8.31 -19.70
CA ASP A 36 7.54 8.91 -20.99
C ASP A 36 7.77 10.44 -20.92
N LEU A 37 6.98 11.12 -20.09
CA LEU A 37 7.04 12.58 -19.93
C LEU A 37 8.18 13.07 -19.03
N SER A 38 8.97 12.19 -18.44
CA SER A 38 10.07 12.57 -17.53
C SER A 38 11.44 12.41 -18.18
N GLU A 39 12.38 13.31 -17.93
CA GLU A 39 13.79 13.28 -18.41
C GLU A 39 14.76 12.83 -17.31
N ASN A 40 14.35 13.01 -16.06
CA ASN A 40 15.15 12.78 -14.89
C ASN A 40 14.24 12.36 -13.72
N GLU A 41 14.88 11.98 -12.61
CA GLU A 41 14.20 11.47 -11.42
C GLU A 41 13.27 12.51 -10.77
N GLU A 42 13.61 13.79 -10.83
CA GLU A 42 12.77 14.88 -10.30
C GLU A 42 11.46 15.01 -11.08
N GLN A 43 11.54 15.07 -12.42
CA GLN A 43 10.35 15.09 -13.27
C GLN A 43 9.56 13.79 -13.13
N LEU A 44 10.24 12.64 -12.98
CA LEU A 44 9.57 11.35 -12.74
C LEU A 44 8.78 11.39 -11.43
N ALA A 45 9.33 11.94 -10.36
CA ALA A 45 8.63 12.11 -9.10
C ALA A 45 7.39 13.01 -9.26
N VAL A 46 7.51 14.15 -9.96
CA VAL A 46 6.40 15.08 -10.22
C VAL A 46 5.28 14.40 -11.02
N ASN A 47 5.62 13.78 -12.16
CA ASN A 47 4.65 13.13 -13.02
C ASN A 47 4.04 11.87 -12.37
N THR A 48 4.79 11.18 -11.52
CA THR A 48 4.28 10.07 -10.70
C THR A 48 3.30 10.57 -9.65
N ALA A 49 3.58 11.71 -9.00
CA ALA A 49 2.63 12.31 -8.07
C ALA A 49 1.33 12.70 -8.78
N THR A 50 1.39 13.28 -9.98
CA THR A 50 0.23 13.54 -10.84
C THR A 50 -0.54 12.25 -11.14
N SER A 51 0.17 11.17 -11.50
CA SER A 51 -0.42 9.85 -11.75
C SER A 51 -1.18 9.32 -10.54
N LEU A 52 -0.58 9.39 -9.35
CA LEU A 52 -1.17 8.90 -8.11
C LEU A 52 -2.44 9.69 -7.75
N ARG A 53 -2.40 11.02 -7.87
CA ARG A 53 -3.58 11.85 -7.60
C ARG A 53 -4.71 11.57 -8.59
N LEU A 54 -4.41 11.44 -9.88
CA LEU A 54 -5.40 11.06 -10.89
C LEU A 54 -5.97 9.66 -10.64
N ALA A 55 -5.11 8.68 -10.30
CA ALA A 55 -5.54 7.33 -9.96
C ALA A 55 -6.47 7.31 -8.74
N MET A 56 -6.15 8.09 -7.71
CA MET A 56 -6.99 8.26 -6.52
C MET A 56 -8.34 8.88 -6.88
N CYS A 57 -8.37 9.92 -7.72
CA CYS A 57 -9.62 10.52 -8.17
C CYS A 57 -10.47 9.55 -8.98
N ILE A 58 -9.84 8.78 -9.88
CA ILE A 58 -10.51 7.71 -10.66
C ILE A 58 -11.11 6.67 -9.70
N GLY A 59 -10.33 6.16 -8.74
CA GLY A 59 -10.78 5.19 -7.75
C GLY A 59 -11.96 5.69 -6.94
N ALA A 60 -11.88 6.92 -6.41
CA ALA A 60 -12.95 7.53 -5.63
C ALA A 60 -14.28 7.64 -6.40
N TYR A 61 -14.25 7.95 -7.70
CA TYR A 61 -15.44 7.95 -8.54
C TYR A 61 -16.01 6.55 -8.77
N ILE A 62 -15.16 5.55 -8.94
CA ILE A 62 -15.59 4.15 -9.07
C ILE A 62 -16.25 3.68 -7.76
N ASP A 63 -15.65 3.99 -6.61
CA ASP A 63 -16.17 3.65 -5.28
C ASP A 63 -17.50 4.35 -5.01
N GLN A 64 -17.63 5.63 -5.36
CA GLN A 64 -18.89 6.36 -5.25
C GLN A 64 -20.01 5.69 -6.04
N ASN A 65 -19.72 5.16 -7.22
CA ASN A 65 -20.71 4.48 -8.04
C ASN A 65 -21.20 3.19 -7.37
N VAL A 66 -20.30 2.44 -6.71
CA VAL A 66 -20.65 1.24 -5.92
C VAL A 66 -21.62 1.58 -4.78
N ILE A 67 -21.50 2.77 -4.17
CA ILE A 67 -22.38 3.22 -3.08
C ILE A 67 -23.76 3.66 -3.60
N SER A 68 -23.85 4.14 -4.85
CA SER A 68 -25.08 4.76 -5.40
C SER A 68 -26.06 3.80 -6.07
N VAL A 69 -25.62 2.60 -6.47
CA VAL A 69 -26.50 1.57 -7.04
C VAL A 69 -27.08 0.79 -5.86
N ASP A 70 -28.41 0.84 -5.68
CA ASP A 70 -29.26 0.29 -4.60
C ASP A 70 -29.12 -1.23 -4.26
N SER A 71 -27.97 -1.85 -4.49
CA SER A 71 -27.73 -3.27 -4.21
C SER A 71 -26.44 -3.47 -3.43
N LEU A 72 -26.58 -3.92 -2.19
CA LEU A 72 -25.56 -4.46 -1.27
C LEU A 72 -24.71 -5.63 -1.84
N SER A 73 -24.74 -5.89 -3.15
CA SER A 73 -23.93 -6.95 -3.75
C SER A 73 -22.60 -6.37 -4.23
N PRO A 74 -21.45 -6.92 -3.79
CA PRO A 74 -20.15 -6.57 -4.35
C PRO A 74 -20.12 -6.87 -5.86
N VAL A 75 -19.21 -6.24 -6.58
CA VAL A 75 -18.96 -6.49 -8.01
C VAL A 75 -18.06 -7.72 -8.14
N SER A 76 -18.24 -8.50 -9.21
CA SER A 76 -17.37 -9.62 -9.53
C SER A 76 -16.75 -9.43 -10.91
N THR A 77 -15.45 -9.70 -11.01
CA THR A 77 -14.68 -9.56 -12.24
C THR A 77 -14.12 -10.92 -12.66
N LEU A 78 -14.42 -11.35 -13.90
CA LEU A 78 -14.13 -12.68 -14.41
C LEU A 78 -13.42 -12.60 -15.77
N PRO A 79 -12.12 -12.89 -15.87
CA PRO A 79 -11.50 -13.31 -17.13
C PRO A 79 -12.17 -14.59 -17.65
N VAL A 80 -12.66 -14.51 -18.89
CA VAL A 80 -13.30 -15.60 -19.63
C VAL A 80 -12.46 -15.91 -20.87
N ARG A 81 -11.95 -17.14 -20.93
CA ARG A 81 -11.07 -17.64 -22.00
C ARG A 81 -11.67 -18.82 -22.75
N TRP A 82 -11.40 -18.91 -24.03
CA TRP A 82 -11.78 -20.00 -24.93
C TRP A 82 -10.62 -20.44 -25.83
N LYS A 83 -10.82 -21.52 -26.59
CA LYS A 83 -9.86 -21.94 -27.63
C LYS A 83 -10.13 -21.19 -28.93
N GLN A 84 -9.07 -20.81 -29.63
CA GLN A 84 -9.17 -20.14 -30.92
C GLN A 84 -10.03 -20.94 -31.91
N GLY A 85 -10.88 -20.26 -32.67
CA GLY A 85 -11.78 -20.86 -33.66
C GLY A 85 -13.02 -21.56 -33.09
N GLN A 86 -13.10 -21.79 -31.77
CA GLN A 86 -14.26 -22.45 -31.16
C GLN A 86 -15.33 -21.49 -30.65
N PHE A 87 -14.96 -20.25 -30.37
CA PHE A 87 -15.87 -19.25 -29.82
C PHE A 87 -15.50 -17.84 -30.27
N SER A 88 -16.42 -16.90 -30.12
CA SER A 88 -16.26 -15.50 -30.50
C SER A 88 -16.76 -14.55 -29.42
N LYS A 89 -16.23 -13.31 -29.43
CA LYS A 89 -16.69 -12.21 -28.57
C LYS A 89 -18.19 -11.95 -28.72
N ALA A 90 -18.76 -12.14 -29.92
CA ALA A 90 -20.19 -11.98 -30.17
C ALA A 90 -21.04 -13.02 -29.41
N GLN A 91 -20.56 -14.26 -29.31
CA GLN A 91 -21.23 -15.30 -28.53
C GLN A 91 -21.13 -15.03 -27.03
N VAL A 92 -20.00 -14.51 -26.53
CA VAL A 92 -19.89 -14.05 -25.13
C VAL A 92 -20.93 -12.95 -24.85
N LYS A 93 -21.02 -11.93 -25.72
CA LYS A 93 -22.05 -10.88 -25.62
C LYS A 93 -23.47 -11.45 -25.62
N LYS A 94 -23.74 -12.53 -26.34
CA LYS A 94 -25.06 -13.20 -26.34
C LYS A 94 -25.39 -13.81 -24.97
N ILE A 95 -24.43 -14.43 -24.30
CA ILE A 95 -24.61 -14.95 -22.93
C ILE A 95 -24.87 -13.81 -21.95
N LEU A 96 -24.13 -12.70 -22.08
CA LEU A 96 -24.26 -11.54 -21.20
C LEU A 96 -25.63 -10.85 -21.27
N ARG A 97 -26.38 -10.97 -22.38
CA ARG A 97 -27.74 -10.41 -22.49
C ARG A 97 -28.72 -10.95 -21.45
N GLY A 98 -28.43 -12.11 -20.84
CA GLY A 98 -29.22 -12.65 -19.73
C GLY A 98 -28.97 -11.98 -18.38
N TYR A 99 -28.04 -11.02 -18.30
CA TYR A 99 -27.55 -10.42 -17.06
C TYR A 99 -27.45 -8.90 -17.22
N SER A 100 -28.44 -8.18 -16.68
CA SER A 100 -28.66 -6.75 -16.93
C SER A 100 -27.46 -5.84 -16.62
N HIS A 101 -26.61 -6.23 -15.66
CA HIS A 101 -25.48 -5.43 -15.19
C HIS A 101 -24.12 -6.01 -15.58
N ALA A 102 -24.07 -7.04 -16.43
CA ALA A 102 -22.84 -7.68 -16.86
C ALA A 102 -22.37 -7.13 -18.21
N TYR A 103 -21.08 -6.80 -18.31
CA TYR A 103 -20.48 -6.25 -19.52
C TYR A 103 -19.02 -6.70 -19.69
N ILE A 104 -18.51 -6.58 -20.91
CA ILE A 104 -17.09 -6.80 -21.18
C ILE A 104 -16.34 -5.54 -20.76
N SER A 105 -15.58 -5.62 -19.68
CA SER A 105 -14.80 -4.50 -19.16
C SER A 105 -13.43 -4.40 -19.82
N CYS A 106 -12.86 -5.52 -20.30
CA CYS A 106 -11.57 -5.52 -20.97
C CYS A 106 -11.52 -6.62 -22.03
N ILE A 107 -10.81 -6.35 -23.12
CA ILE A 107 -10.51 -7.35 -24.14
C ILE A 107 -9.02 -7.65 -24.04
N THR A 108 -8.68 -8.90 -23.69
CA THR A 108 -7.28 -9.31 -23.56
C THR A 108 -6.70 -9.72 -24.90
N ASP A 109 -7.38 -10.62 -25.61
CA ASP A 109 -6.95 -11.09 -26.92
C ASP A 109 -8.18 -11.58 -27.73
N ASN A 110 -7.96 -12.34 -28.81
CA ASN A 110 -9.04 -12.91 -29.62
C ASN A 110 -9.75 -14.11 -28.96
N THR A 111 -9.18 -14.63 -27.89
CA THR A 111 -9.60 -15.81 -27.14
C THR A 111 -9.93 -15.52 -25.68
N CYS A 112 -9.77 -14.28 -25.20
CA CYS A 112 -9.93 -13.91 -23.81
C CYS A 112 -10.50 -12.49 -23.66
N VAL A 113 -11.53 -12.36 -22.82
CA VAL A 113 -12.09 -11.08 -22.38
C VAL A 113 -12.30 -11.10 -20.87
N THR A 114 -12.27 -9.94 -20.25
CA THR A 114 -12.65 -9.77 -18.85
C THR A 114 -14.07 -9.23 -18.79
N ILE A 115 -14.87 -9.84 -17.92
CA ILE A 115 -16.28 -9.51 -17.72
C ILE A 115 -16.43 -8.96 -16.32
N THR A 116 -17.17 -7.87 -16.18
CA THR A 116 -17.55 -7.31 -14.90
C THR A 116 -19.05 -7.45 -14.74
N ALA A 117 -19.51 -8.00 -13.61
CA ALA A 117 -20.91 -8.29 -13.31
C ALA A 117 -21.21 -8.06 -11.83
N GLN A 118 -22.50 -8.14 -11.45
CA GLN A 118 -22.85 -8.16 -10.03
C GLN A 118 -22.43 -9.48 -9.39
N GLY A 119 -21.97 -9.42 -8.14
CA GLY A 119 -21.51 -10.59 -7.38
C GLY A 119 -22.57 -11.67 -7.22
N GLN A 120 -23.84 -11.30 -7.09
CA GLN A 120 -24.97 -12.26 -7.07
C GLN A 120 -25.07 -13.11 -8.36
N ASP A 121 -24.59 -12.59 -9.50
CA ASP A 121 -24.62 -13.28 -10.79
C ASP A 121 -23.36 -14.12 -11.04
N GLU A 122 -22.30 -13.97 -10.23
CA GLU A 122 -21.00 -14.62 -10.43
C GLU A 122 -21.13 -16.13 -10.64
N LYS A 123 -21.83 -16.81 -9.72
CA LYS A 123 -22.00 -18.27 -9.76
C LYS A 123 -22.79 -18.71 -11.00
N LYS A 124 -23.82 -17.96 -11.37
CA LYS A 124 -24.66 -18.24 -12.54
C LYS A 124 -23.91 -18.02 -13.85
N LEU A 125 -23.18 -16.91 -13.96
CA LEU A 125 -22.32 -16.57 -15.10
C LEU A 125 -21.20 -17.60 -15.28
N THR A 126 -20.49 -17.94 -14.20
CA THR A 126 -19.42 -18.94 -14.23
C THR A 126 -19.94 -20.30 -14.71
N LYS A 127 -21.12 -20.70 -14.24
CA LYS A 127 -21.79 -21.93 -14.69
C LYS A 127 -22.17 -21.85 -16.18
N ALA A 128 -22.81 -20.77 -16.62
CA ALA A 128 -23.20 -20.56 -18.01
C ALA A 128 -21.98 -20.58 -18.96
N PHE A 129 -20.88 -19.97 -18.56
CA PHE A 129 -19.63 -20.01 -19.33
C PHE A 129 -19.04 -21.41 -19.39
N LYS A 130 -19.03 -22.14 -18.27
CA LYS A 130 -18.55 -23.53 -18.23
C LYS A 130 -19.40 -24.46 -19.12
N GLU A 131 -20.71 -24.30 -19.10
CA GLU A 131 -21.64 -25.05 -19.97
C GLU A 131 -21.44 -24.72 -21.46
N ALA A 132 -21.07 -23.48 -21.77
CA ALA A 132 -20.68 -23.06 -23.12
C ALA A 132 -19.24 -23.50 -23.52
N GLY A 133 -18.54 -24.25 -22.67
CA GLY A 133 -17.17 -24.73 -22.93
C GLY A 133 -16.06 -23.69 -22.69
N LEU A 134 -16.38 -22.59 -22.00
CA LEU A 134 -15.46 -21.50 -21.69
C LEU A 134 -14.87 -21.66 -20.29
N ARG A 135 -13.67 -21.12 -20.07
CA ARG A 135 -13.03 -21.06 -18.76
C ARG A 135 -13.20 -19.68 -18.17
N ALA A 136 -13.91 -19.57 -17.05
CA ALA A 136 -14.06 -18.35 -16.29
C ALA A 136 -13.50 -18.54 -14.88
N LYS A 137 -12.74 -17.57 -14.38
CA LYS A 137 -12.25 -17.54 -12.98
C LYS A 137 -12.34 -16.12 -12.46
N THR A 138 -12.83 -15.94 -11.24
CA THR A 138 -12.89 -14.64 -10.58
C THR A 138 -11.49 -14.11 -10.25
N VAL A 139 -11.33 -12.80 -10.35
CA VAL A 139 -10.14 -12.05 -9.92
C VAL A 139 -10.53 -10.93 -8.98
N ASP A 140 -9.62 -10.60 -8.07
CA ASP A 140 -9.82 -9.56 -7.05
C ASP A 140 -9.63 -8.17 -7.69
N ILE A 141 -10.65 -7.73 -8.42
CA ILE A 141 -10.78 -6.37 -8.95
C ILE A 141 -12.15 -5.87 -8.53
N ASP A 142 -12.15 -4.99 -7.53
CA ASP A 142 -13.33 -4.32 -7.02
C ASP A 142 -13.67 -3.10 -7.89
N GLY A 143 -14.97 -2.84 -8.05
CA GLY A 143 -15.46 -1.68 -8.79
C GLY A 143 -15.77 -1.93 -10.28
N ARG A 144 -16.68 -1.11 -10.81
CA ARG A 144 -17.20 -1.25 -12.19
C ARG A 144 -16.37 -0.45 -13.20
N PHE A 145 -15.11 -0.81 -13.45
CA PHE A 145 -14.30 -0.08 -14.44
C PHE A 145 -14.81 -0.24 -15.88
N HIS A 146 -14.49 0.72 -16.75
CA HIS A 146 -14.66 0.63 -18.20
C HIS A 146 -16.11 0.47 -18.69
N SER A 147 -17.03 1.14 -18.01
CA SER A 147 -18.45 1.16 -18.34
C SER A 147 -18.88 2.56 -18.74
N ALA A 148 -19.02 2.80 -20.03
CA ALA A 148 -19.52 4.08 -20.54
C ALA A 148 -20.92 4.40 -20.00
N ALA A 149 -21.77 3.38 -19.84
CA ALA A 149 -23.11 3.53 -19.27
C ALA A 149 -23.06 4.06 -17.83
N ASP A 150 -22.08 3.62 -17.04
CA ASP A 150 -21.99 3.94 -15.62
C ASP A 150 -21.20 5.24 -15.36
N HIS A 151 -20.20 5.57 -16.19
CA HIS A 151 -19.18 6.58 -15.83
C HIS A 151 -19.04 7.78 -16.76
N THR A 152 -19.87 7.92 -17.81
CA THR A 152 -19.70 9.05 -18.76
C THR A 152 -19.76 10.41 -18.08
N ALA A 153 -20.74 10.63 -17.18
CA ALA A 153 -20.85 11.88 -16.44
C ALA A 153 -19.70 12.06 -15.44
N ALA A 154 -19.26 10.99 -14.78
CA ALA A 154 -18.14 11.03 -13.83
C ALA A 154 -16.83 11.39 -14.54
N ALA A 155 -16.55 10.79 -15.70
CA ALA A 155 -15.37 11.09 -16.50
C ALA A 155 -15.35 12.56 -16.98
N GLN A 156 -16.50 13.13 -17.35
CA GLN A 156 -16.60 14.56 -17.70
C GLN A 156 -16.31 15.47 -16.50
N LYS A 157 -16.85 15.14 -15.31
CA LYS A 157 -16.58 15.89 -14.07
C LYS A 157 -15.11 15.78 -13.67
N LEU A 158 -14.53 14.58 -13.74
CA LEU A 158 -13.11 14.35 -13.46
C LEU A 158 -12.22 15.15 -14.41
N LYS A 159 -12.54 15.16 -15.70
CA LYS A 159 -11.85 15.97 -16.71
C LYS A 159 -11.90 17.45 -16.34
N ALA A 160 -13.08 17.99 -16.04
CA ALA A 160 -13.22 19.40 -15.64
C ALA A 160 -12.45 19.71 -14.35
N PHE A 161 -12.46 18.80 -13.37
CA PHE A 161 -11.73 18.94 -12.13
C PHE A 161 -10.21 18.93 -12.35
N ALA A 162 -9.69 17.98 -13.13
CA ALA A 162 -8.27 17.90 -13.46
C ALA A 162 -7.79 19.14 -14.24
N GLN A 163 -8.63 19.72 -15.09
CA GLN A 163 -8.34 20.98 -15.79
C GLN A 163 -8.27 22.19 -14.84
N SER A 164 -8.96 22.13 -13.69
CA SER A 164 -8.93 23.21 -12.69
C SER A 164 -7.72 23.15 -11.74
N ALA A 165 -7.04 22.01 -11.64
CA ALA A 165 -5.96 21.77 -10.68
C ALA A 165 -4.64 21.45 -11.41
N LYS A 166 -3.65 22.33 -11.26
CA LYS A 166 -2.35 22.20 -11.96
C LYS A 166 -1.60 20.91 -11.61
N ASP A 167 -1.74 20.42 -10.39
CA ASP A 167 -1.11 19.21 -9.86
C ASP A 167 -1.80 17.90 -10.31
N LEU A 168 -2.88 18.00 -11.09
CA LEU A 168 -3.56 16.91 -11.79
C LEU A 168 -3.29 16.89 -13.29
N GLN A 169 -2.43 17.78 -13.81
CA GLN A 169 -2.18 17.89 -15.24
C GLN A 169 -0.82 17.32 -15.61
N PHE A 170 -0.83 16.35 -16.52
CA PHE A 170 0.37 15.97 -17.25
C PHE A 170 0.79 17.07 -18.24
N PRO A 171 2.08 17.14 -18.57
CA PRO A 171 2.55 17.90 -19.72
C PRO A 171 1.85 17.50 -21.03
N ALA A 172 1.90 18.40 -22.02
CA ALA A 172 1.29 18.20 -23.33
C ALA A 172 1.89 16.98 -24.07
N SER A 173 1.11 16.35 -24.95
CA SER A 173 1.58 15.20 -25.76
C SER A 173 2.78 15.53 -26.66
N SER A 174 3.02 16.80 -26.96
CA SER A 174 4.21 17.26 -27.68
C SER A 174 5.53 17.02 -26.92
N GLN A 175 5.46 16.75 -25.61
CA GLN A 175 6.63 16.44 -24.77
C GLN A 175 6.88 14.93 -24.61
N LEU A 176 6.08 14.07 -25.25
CA LEU A 176 6.32 12.63 -25.28
C LEU A 176 7.67 12.34 -25.94
N LYS A 177 8.42 11.39 -25.37
CA LYS A 177 9.80 11.08 -25.80
C LYS A 177 9.90 9.78 -26.58
N ALA A 178 8.96 8.89 -26.35
CA ALA A 178 8.71 7.70 -27.13
C ALA A 178 7.21 7.64 -27.47
N PRO A 179 6.81 6.82 -28.45
CA PRO A 179 5.39 6.63 -28.77
C PRO A 179 4.58 6.12 -27.56
N LEU A 180 3.87 7.00 -26.85
CA LEU A 180 2.89 6.58 -25.83
C LEU A 180 1.60 6.13 -26.51
N ARG A 181 1.16 4.91 -26.23
CA ARG A 181 0.04 4.28 -26.94
C ARG A 181 -1.27 4.35 -26.18
N MET A 182 -2.36 4.55 -26.91
CA MET A 182 -3.72 4.59 -26.34
C MET A 182 -4.17 3.21 -25.85
N ASN A 183 -4.84 3.16 -24.70
CA ASN A 183 -5.35 1.92 -24.12
C ASN A 183 -6.45 1.22 -24.93
N ILE A 184 -7.14 1.97 -25.79
CA ILE A 184 -8.30 1.48 -26.53
C ILE A 184 -7.83 0.88 -27.85
N THR A 185 -7.01 1.61 -28.60
CA THR A 185 -6.63 1.24 -29.95
C THR A 185 -5.24 0.62 -30.03
N GLY A 186 -4.39 0.83 -29.03
CA GLY A 186 -2.97 0.49 -29.08
C GLY A 186 -2.17 1.40 -30.01
N GLU A 187 -2.82 2.33 -30.71
CA GLU A 187 -2.14 3.25 -31.61
C GLU A 187 -1.36 4.32 -30.82
N PRO A 188 -0.23 4.82 -31.35
CA PRO A 188 0.48 5.94 -30.75
C PRO A 188 -0.44 7.16 -30.63
N ILE A 189 -0.32 7.89 -29.53
CA ILE A 189 -0.94 9.20 -29.38
C ILE A 189 -0.24 10.15 -30.34
N ALA A 190 -1.01 10.70 -31.29
CA ALA A 190 -0.53 11.64 -32.29
C ALA A 190 -1.25 12.98 -32.16
N GLY A 191 -0.56 14.05 -32.52
CA GLY A 191 -1.08 15.42 -32.45
C GLY A 191 -0.98 16.05 -31.06
N ASP A 192 -1.60 17.22 -30.90
CA ASP A 192 -1.62 17.99 -29.65
C ASP A 192 -2.88 17.62 -28.84
N VAL A 193 -2.74 16.57 -28.03
CA VAL A 193 -3.82 15.98 -27.24
C VAL A 193 -3.44 16.01 -25.76
N SER A 194 -4.39 16.39 -24.90
CA SER A 194 -4.21 16.35 -23.45
C SER A 194 -4.09 14.90 -22.96
N ILE A 195 -2.92 14.52 -22.44
CA ILE A 195 -2.69 13.22 -21.81
C ILE A 195 -3.59 13.05 -20.57
N THR A 196 -3.83 14.13 -19.84
CA THR A 196 -4.76 14.20 -18.71
C THR A 196 -6.19 13.91 -19.11
N ASP A 197 -6.63 14.39 -20.28
CA ASP A 197 -7.98 14.13 -20.79
C ASP A 197 -8.15 12.66 -21.17
N ILE A 198 -7.13 12.06 -21.80
CA ILE A 198 -7.09 10.63 -22.09
C ILE A 198 -7.16 9.83 -20.78
N ALA A 199 -6.39 10.24 -19.78
CA ALA A 199 -6.37 9.64 -18.46
C ALA A 199 -7.72 9.69 -17.73
N SER A 200 -8.39 10.84 -17.79
CA SER A 200 -9.67 11.05 -17.11
C SER A 200 -10.82 10.27 -17.76
N ALA A 201 -10.64 9.77 -18.99
CA ALA A 201 -11.62 8.96 -19.71
C ALA A 201 -11.49 7.44 -19.45
N PHE A 202 -10.60 6.98 -18.57
CA PHE A 202 -10.45 5.54 -18.28
C PHE A 202 -11.68 4.84 -17.71
N PRO A 203 -12.51 5.47 -16.85
CA PRO A 203 -13.71 4.82 -16.34
C PRO A 203 -14.71 4.39 -17.41
N THR A 204 -14.70 5.00 -18.60
CA THR A 204 -15.74 4.77 -19.64
C THR A 204 -15.29 3.83 -20.75
N ASN A 205 -14.00 3.75 -21.02
CA ASN A 205 -13.48 3.05 -22.19
C ASN A 205 -13.09 1.62 -21.87
N SER A 206 -13.51 0.65 -22.69
CA SER A 206 -13.04 -0.75 -22.59
C SER A 206 -11.67 -0.90 -23.23
N PRO A 207 -10.57 -1.05 -22.44
CA PRO A 207 -9.24 -1.15 -22.99
C PRO A 207 -9.04 -2.49 -23.72
N ASN A 208 -8.21 -2.44 -24.76
CA ASN A 208 -7.68 -3.62 -25.42
C ASN A 208 -6.24 -3.84 -24.92
N VAL A 209 -5.94 -5.04 -24.39
CA VAL A 209 -4.56 -5.44 -24.12
C VAL A 209 -3.93 -5.74 -25.47
N ILE A 210 -3.26 -4.74 -26.04
CA ILE A 210 -2.45 -4.94 -27.23
C ILE A 210 -1.01 -5.03 -26.74
N THR A 211 -0.46 -6.23 -26.69
CA THR A 211 0.96 -6.42 -26.39
C THR A 211 1.73 -6.21 -27.70
N PHE A 212 2.84 -5.46 -27.71
CA PHE A 212 3.65 -5.22 -28.93
C PHE A 212 4.90 -6.10 -29.04
N ALA A 213 4.98 -7.16 -28.23
CA ALA A 213 6.02 -8.19 -28.35
C ALA A 213 5.93 -9.03 -29.65
N PHE A 214 5.15 -8.58 -30.63
CA PHE A 214 4.77 -9.33 -31.83
C PHE A 214 5.45 -8.82 -33.11
N GLU A 215 6.26 -7.77 -33.04
CA GLU A 215 7.29 -7.55 -34.07
C GLU A 215 8.46 -8.50 -33.80
N GLU A 216 8.90 -9.21 -34.83
CA GLU A 216 9.98 -10.19 -34.75
C GLU A 216 11.24 -9.51 -34.17
N GLY A 217 11.74 -10.02 -33.04
CA GLY A 217 12.93 -9.48 -32.36
C GLY A 217 12.67 -8.44 -31.24
N VAL A 218 11.42 -8.17 -30.85
CA VAL A 218 11.11 -7.25 -29.73
C VAL A 218 10.93 -8.00 -28.41
N LEU A 219 11.78 -7.70 -27.42
CA LEU A 219 11.64 -8.23 -26.05
C LEU A 219 10.83 -7.25 -25.18
N PRO A 220 9.66 -7.65 -24.65
CA PRO A 220 8.88 -6.78 -23.77
C PRO A 220 9.57 -6.63 -22.41
N LEU A 221 9.77 -5.39 -21.97
CA LEU A 221 10.14 -5.09 -20.59
C LEU A 221 8.85 -4.78 -19.81
N SER A 222 8.39 -5.74 -18.99
CA SER A 222 7.24 -5.54 -18.12
C SER A 222 7.69 -5.09 -16.73
N LEU A 223 7.09 -4.02 -16.20
CA LEU A 223 7.25 -3.57 -14.81
C LEU A 223 6.36 -4.35 -13.83
N SER A 224 5.50 -5.26 -14.31
CA SER A 224 4.56 -6.03 -13.50
C SER A 224 4.58 -7.53 -13.83
N GLN A 225 4.50 -8.39 -12.81
CA GLN A 225 4.54 -9.87 -12.87
C GLN A 225 3.32 -10.54 -13.54
N ARG A 226 2.45 -9.80 -14.25
CA ARG A 226 1.26 -10.41 -14.85
C ARG A 226 1.64 -11.27 -16.07
N ASN A 227 1.09 -12.48 -16.11
CA ASN A 227 1.19 -13.39 -17.23
C ASN A 227 0.46 -12.80 -18.45
N TYR A 228 1.20 -12.34 -19.46
CA TYR A 228 0.64 -12.00 -20.77
C TYR A 228 0.60 -13.28 -21.62
N THR A 229 -0.55 -13.57 -22.23
CA THR A 229 -0.65 -14.64 -23.24
C THR A 229 -0.26 -14.09 -24.60
N THR A 230 0.66 -14.79 -25.28
CA THR A 230 1.36 -14.37 -26.51
C THR A 230 0.62 -14.69 -27.82
N ASP A 231 -0.71 -14.81 -27.83
CA ASP A 231 -1.44 -15.14 -29.06
C ASP A 231 -2.16 -13.90 -29.64
N GLY A 232 -1.56 -13.36 -30.70
CA GLY A 232 -1.79 -12.02 -31.22
C GLY A 232 -3.14 -11.72 -31.89
N ILE A 233 -3.35 -10.43 -32.12
CA ILE A 233 -4.23 -9.92 -33.17
C ILE A 233 -3.43 -9.96 -34.47
N ASN A 234 -3.36 -11.14 -35.06
CA ASN A 234 -3.08 -11.48 -36.46
C ASN A 234 -2.47 -12.87 -36.45
N GLY A 235 -3.18 -13.82 -37.06
CA GLY A 235 -2.73 -15.21 -37.13
C GLY A 235 -1.39 -15.32 -37.85
N ALA A 236 -0.32 -15.45 -37.08
CA ALA A 236 0.97 -15.93 -37.57
C ALA A 236 1.49 -16.94 -36.54
N ASN A 237 1.73 -18.14 -37.06
CA ASN A 237 2.14 -19.33 -36.35
C ASN A 237 3.41 -19.11 -35.51
N GLY A 238 3.48 -19.73 -34.32
CA GLY A 238 4.76 -19.95 -33.68
C GLY A 238 4.67 -20.14 -32.18
N ILE A 239 4.82 -21.38 -31.74
CA ILE A 239 4.99 -21.75 -30.33
C ILE A 239 6.28 -21.10 -29.82
N HIS A 240 6.16 -19.97 -29.14
CA HIS A 240 7.21 -19.48 -28.25
C HIS A 240 6.57 -19.08 -26.92
N ASN A 241 6.69 -20.00 -25.95
CA ASN A 241 6.57 -19.70 -24.53
C ASN A 241 7.61 -18.62 -24.17
N ILE A 242 7.26 -17.35 -24.39
CA ILE A 242 7.95 -16.26 -23.70
C ILE A 242 7.35 -16.31 -22.31
N ASN A 243 8.09 -16.94 -21.39
CA ASN A 243 7.77 -16.92 -19.97
C ASN A 243 7.56 -15.44 -19.58
N GLY A 244 6.30 -15.06 -19.39
CA GLY A 244 5.96 -13.92 -18.55
C GLY A 244 6.76 -14.08 -17.27
N THR A 245 7.41 -13.01 -16.85
CA THR A 245 8.35 -12.96 -15.73
C THR A 245 7.69 -13.41 -14.43
N ASN A 246 7.61 -14.73 -14.25
CA ASN A 246 7.35 -15.41 -13.00
C ASN A 246 8.52 -16.34 -12.74
N GLY A 247 9.29 -15.99 -11.72
CA GLY A 247 10.42 -16.77 -11.21
C GLY A 247 11.76 -16.12 -11.54
N THR A 248 12.24 -15.25 -10.65
CA THR A 248 13.66 -15.09 -10.20
C THR A 248 14.82 -15.11 -11.21
N LYS A 249 14.56 -15.06 -12.51
CA LYS A 249 15.54 -14.98 -13.60
C LYS A 249 15.05 -13.99 -14.66
N GLY A 250 14.61 -12.81 -14.21
CA GLY A 250 14.62 -11.63 -15.08
C GLY A 250 16.05 -11.41 -15.57
N VAL A 251 16.22 -11.10 -16.86
CA VAL A 251 17.43 -10.62 -17.53
C VAL A 251 18.74 -11.06 -16.86
N ASN A 252 19.50 -11.97 -17.51
CA ASN A 252 20.93 -12.16 -17.22
C ASN A 252 21.67 -10.81 -17.41
N GLY A 253 21.65 -9.97 -16.39
CA GLY A 253 22.01 -8.56 -16.46
C GLY A 253 21.73 -7.77 -15.18
N ILE A 254 20.97 -8.32 -14.23
CA ILE A 254 20.97 -7.81 -12.85
C ILE A 254 21.71 -8.81 -11.98
N ASN A 255 23.00 -8.53 -11.77
CA ASN A 255 23.83 -9.13 -10.74
C ASN A 255 23.01 -9.25 -9.44
N GLY A 256 23.26 -10.30 -8.65
CA GLY A 256 22.67 -10.55 -7.33
C GLY A 256 22.98 -9.50 -6.25
N GLU A 257 23.33 -8.28 -6.67
CA GLU A 257 23.67 -7.11 -5.88
C GLU A 257 22.70 -5.94 -6.08
N LEU A 258 21.49 -6.14 -6.64
CA LEU A 258 20.40 -5.20 -6.41
C LEU A 258 19.89 -5.34 -4.96
N LYS A 259 20.77 -5.00 -4.00
CA LYS A 259 20.31 -4.41 -2.76
C LYS A 259 19.56 -3.16 -3.19
N ALA A 260 18.28 -3.06 -2.87
CA ALA A 260 17.54 -1.81 -3.04
C ALA A 260 18.40 -0.68 -2.44
N LYS A 261 18.92 0.22 -3.30
CA LYS A 261 19.66 1.40 -2.84
C LYS A 261 18.61 2.35 -2.27
N TYR A 262 18.25 2.13 -1.01
CA TYR A 262 17.52 3.12 -0.25
C TYR A 262 18.38 4.38 -0.14
N PRO A 263 17.79 5.59 -0.13
CA PRO A 263 18.50 6.79 0.25
C PRO A 263 19.37 6.54 1.50
N PRO A 264 20.56 7.15 1.62
CA PRO A 264 21.48 6.90 2.74
C PRO A 264 20.87 7.15 4.14
N HIS A 265 19.79 7.90 4.20
CA HIS A 265 19.05 8.28 5.40
C HIS A 265 17.78 7.46 5.62
N SER A 266 17.49 6.46 4.79
CA SER A 266 16.33 5.61 4.99
C SER A 266 16.51 4.71 6.21
N ALA A 267 15.49 4.69 7.06
CA ALA A 267 15.41 3.82 8.21
C ALA A 267 14.25 2.85 8.01
N ALA A 268 14.51 1.56 8.23
CA ALA A 268 13.47 0.54 8.26
C ALA A 268 12.89 0.44 9.68
N VAL A 269 11.56 0.46 9.80
CA VAL A 269 10.88 0.07 11.03
C VAL A 269 10.70 -1.44 10.98
N VAL A 270 11.48 -2.17 11.78
CA VAL A 270 11.57 -3.63 11.72
C VAL A 270 10.77 -4.34 12.82
N GLY A 271 10.32 -3.61 13.83
CA GLY A 271 9.52 -4.14 14.93
C GLY A 271 8.78 -3.03 15.67
N MET A 272 7.69 -3.40 16.34
CA MET A 272 6.82 -2.48 17.07
C MET A 272 6.06 -3.24 18.16
N SER A 273 5.84 -2.56 19.28
CA SER A 273 4.88 -2.95 20.32
C SER A 273 4.25 -1.67 20.86
N CYS A 274 3.08 -1.77 21.50
CA CYS A 274 2.40 -0.63 22.07
C CYS A 274 1.57 -0.98 23.31
N ARG A 275 1.24 0.06 24.06
CA ARG A 275 0.23 0.05 25.12
C ARG A 275 -0.65 1.28 24.94
N PHE A 276 -1.93 1.04 24.68
CA PHE A 276 -2.92 2.09 24.47
C PHE A 276 -4.17 1.78 25.30
N PRO A 277 -5.05 2.77 25.54
CA PRO A 277 -6.34 2.49 26.16
C PRO A 277 -7.10 1.40 25.40
N GLY A 278 -7.55 0.37 26.13
CA GLY A 278 -8.31 -0.76 25.57
C GLY A 278 -7.48 -1.79 24.80
N THR A 279 -6.16 -1.62 24.67
CA THR A 279 -5.31 -2.62 23.98
C THR A 279 -3.85 -2.59 24.40
N ASN A 280 -3.26 -3.78 24.49
CA ASN A 280 -1.83 -3.97 24.73
C ASN A 280 -1.11 -4.60 23.52
N ASP A 281 -1.74 -4.53 22.35
CA ASP A 281 -1.31 -5.22 21.14
C ASP A 281 -1.53 -4.32 19.91
N VAL A 282 -0.61 -4.42 18.96
CA VAL A 282 -0.56 -3.57 17.76
C VAL A 282 -1.71 -3.90 16.80
N ASP A 283 -2.02 -5.18 16.61
CA ASP A 283 -3.10 -5.60 15.71
C ASP A 283 -4.46 -5.15 16.26
N LYS A 284 -4.68 -5.34 17.57
CA LYS A 284 -5.88 -4.82 18.24
C LYS A 284 -5.94 -3.30 18.23
N PHE A 285 -4.80 -2.60 18.30
CA PHE A 285 -4.78 -1.15 18.14
C PHE A 285 -5.23 -0.72 16.74
N TRP A 286 -4.82 -1.45 15.71
CA TRP A 286 -5.32 -1.24 14.35
C TRP A 286 -6.82 -1.50 14.23
N ASP A 287 -7.35 -2.54 14.87
CA ASP A 287 -8.79 -2.81 14.91
C ASP A 287 -9.57 -1.65 15.56
N LEU A 288 -9.04 -1.06 16.63
CA LEU A 288 -9.65 0.12 17.27
C LEU A 288 -9.65 1.35 16.35
N LEU A 289 -8.53 1.60 15.66
CA LEU A 289 -8.43 2.72 14.73
C LEU A 289 -9.37 2.55 13.52
N SER A 290 -9.38 1.36 12.93
CA SER A 290 -10.19 1.06 11.75
C SER A 290 -11.69 1.02 12.04
N SER A 291 -12.09 0.67 13.27
CA SER A 291 -13.49 0.72 13.72
C SER A 291 -13.98 2.12 14.15
N GLY A 292 -13.07 3.10 14.29
CA GLY A 292 -13.43 4.47 14.67
C GLY A 292 -13.95 4.61 16.10
N VAL A 293 -13.57 3.69 17.01
CA VAL A 293 -14.06 3.64 18.39
C VAL A 293 -13.26 4.58 19.30
N SER A 294 -13.97 5.31 20.17
CA SER A 294 -13.36 6.14 21.22
C SER A 294 -13.18 5.36 22.52
N MET A 295 -12.00 5.45 23.13
CA MET A 295 -11.66 4.85 24.43
C MET A 295 -11.68 5.85 25.59
N VAL A 296 -12.28 7.02 25.37
CA VAL A 296 -12.43 8.04 26.43
C VAL A 296 -13.37 7.53 27.51
N GLN A 297 -12.90 7.55 28.75
CA GLN A 297 -13.67 7.14 29.92
C GLN A 297 -13.50 8.13 31.07
N LYS A 298 -14.42 8.07 32.04
CA LYS A 298 -14.31 8.84 33.27
C LYS A 298 -13.07 8.38 34.05
N VAL A 299 -12.38 9.31 34.70
CA VAL A 299 -11.18 9.00 35.50
C VAL A 299 -11.49 7.88 36.51
N PRO A 300 -10.75 6.76 36.47
CA PRO A 300 -10.95 5.68 37.42
C PRO A 300 -10.64 6.12 38.87
N ALA A 301 -11.48 5.67 39.82
CA ALA A 301 -11.35 6.06 41.23
C ALA A 301 -10.02 5.60 41.88
N ASP A 302 -9.42 4.54 41.34
CA ASP A 302 -8.12 4.00 41.79
C ASP A 302 -6.91 4.78 41.24
N ARG A 303 -7.13 5.73 40.32
CA ARG A 303 -6.10 6.59 39.71
C ARG A 303 -6.03 7.96 40.35
N LEU A 304 -7.18 8.58 40.58
CA LEU A 304 -7.28 9.90 41.19
C LEU A 304 -8.45 9.87 42.19
N ASN A 305 -8.15 10.01 43.47
CA ASN A 305 -9.19 10.20 44.47
C ASN A 305 -9.61 11.68 44.48
N ILE A 306 -10.67 11.98 43.73
CA ILE A 306 -11.23 13.34 43.55
C ILE A 306 -11.73 13.92 44.89
N HIS A 307 -11.95 13.10 45.91
CA HIS A 307 -12.43 13.52 47.23
C HIS A 307 -11.31 13.94 48.21
N ASN A 308 -10.04 13.92 47.79
CA ASN A 308 -8.94 14.46 48.60
C ASN A 308 -8.93 16.00 48.59
N HIS A 309 -8.57 16.62 49.72
CA HIS A 309 -8.63 18.07 50.00
C HIS A 309 -8.07 19.03 48.92
N ARG A 310 -7.22 18.57 48.00
CA ARG A 310 -6.65 19.38 46.91
C ARG A 310 -7.61 19.66 45.74
N LEU A 311 -8.69 18.90 45.61
CA LEU A 311 -9.71 19.05 44.56
C LEU A 311 -11.09 19.42 45.14
N ALA A 312 -11.15 19.88 46.39
CA ALA A 312 -12.41 20.19 47.08
C ALA A 312 -13.29 21.19 46.29
N ASP A 313 -12.66 22.19 45.64
CA ASP A 313 -13.33 23.18 44.78
C ASP A 313 -13.87 22.60 43.46
N HIS A 314 -13.47 21.38 43.11
CA HIS A 314 -13.82 20.65 41.88
C HIS A 314 -14.50 19.31 42.19
N SER A 315 -15.04 19.15 43.40
CA SER A 315 -15.64 17.89 43.89
C SER A 315 -16.82 17.40 43.04
N ASN A 316 -17.47 18.29 42.30
CA ASN A 316 -18.56 17.98 41.35
C ASN A 316 -18.10 17.89 39.89
N THR A 317 -16.81 18.06 39.60
CA THR A 317 -16.29 18.04 38.22
C THR A 317 -15.95 16.61 37.81
N GLU A 318 -16.59 16.14 36.73
CA GLU A 318 -16.25 14.86 36.13
C GLU A 318 -15.04 15.01 35.21
N PHE A 319 -13.93 14.37 35.58
CA PHE A 319 -12.75 14.32 34.74
C PHE A 319 -12.81 13.12 33.80
N TRP A 320 -12.41 13.34 32.55
CA TRP A 320 -12.40 12.34 31.49
C TRP A 320 -11.00 12.20 30.92
N GLY A 321 -10.66 11.01 30.44
CA GLY A 321 -9.35 10.74 29.86
C GLY A 321 -9.26 9.37 29.23
N ASN A 322 -8.05 9.09 28.76
CA ASN A 322 -7.66 7.84 28.13
C ASN A 322 -6.65 7.16 29.06
N PHE A 323 -6.95 5.95 29.52
CA PHE A 323 -6.16 5.26 30.53
C PHE A 323 -5.73 3.90 30.01
N ILE A 324 -4.44 3.59 30.15
CA ILE A 324 -3.92 2.24 29.92
C ILE A 324 -4.42 1.28 31.01
N ASP A 325 -4.60 0.02 30.67
CA ASP A 325 -5.02 -0.99 31.63
C ASP A 325 -3.85 -1.37 32.54
N ASP A 326 -4.14 -1.54 33.83
CA ASP A 326 -3.21 -2.02 34.87
C ASP A 326 -1.77 -1.46 34.83
N PRO A 327 -1.56 -0.14 34.94
CA PRO A 327 -0.23 0.48 34.90
C PRO A 327 0.63 0.13 36.12
N LYS A 328 0.07 -0.56 37.12
CA LYS A 328 0.78 -0.98 38.33
C LYS A 328 1.48 -2.31 38.11
N SER A 329 1.01 -3.12 37.16
CA SER A 329 1.63 -4.38 36.80
C SER A 329 3.02 -4.17 36.19
N PHE A 330 3.93 -5.06 36.55
CA PHE A 330 5.28 -5.11 36.01
C PHE A 330 5.93 -6.45 36.38
N ASN A 331 6.50 -7.15 35.39
CA ASN A 331 7.24 -8.39 35.66
C ASN A 331 8.65 -8.11 36.22
N HIS A 332 8.71 -7.62 37.46
CA HIS A 332 9.95 -7.16 38.06
C HIS A 332 11.03 -8.27 38.15
N ARG A 333 10.65 -9.54 38.29
CA ARG A 333 11.60 -10.65 38.34
C ARG A 333 12.28 -10.89 36.98
N PHE A 334 11.54 -10.74 35.89
CA PHE A 334 12.07 -10.86 34.54
C PHE A 334 13.19 -9.82 34.30
N PHE A 335 12.97 -8.58 34.73
CA PHE A 335 13.95 -7.49 34.67
C PHE A 335 14.93 -7.47 35.86
N LYS A 336 15.04 -8.57 36.62
CA LYS A 336 16.00 -8.73 37.74
C LYS A 336 15.89 -7.64 38.83
N LYS A 337 14.69 -7.09 39.04
CA LYS A 337 14.38 -6.07 40.05
C LYS A 337 13.74 -6.68 41.29
N SER A 338 14.11 -6.14 42.45
CA SER A 338 13.45 -6.53 43.71
C SER A 338 12.05 -5.91 43.78
N GLY A 339 11.12 -6.54 44.51
CA GLY A 339 9.78 -5.97 44.68
C GLY A 339 9.80 -4.58 45.34
N ARG A 340 10.74 -4.34 46.27
CA ARG A 340 10.91 -3.04 46.94
C ARG A 340 11.37 -1.93 45.99
N GLU A 341 12.26 -2.28 45.06
CA GLU A 341 12.75 -1.38 44.01
C GLU A 341 11.65 -1.10 42.98
N ALA A 342 10.99 -2.15 42.49
CA ALA A 342 9.93 -2.04 41.49
C ALA A 342 8.78 -1.13 41.93
N VAL A 343 8.38 -1.16 43.20
CA VAL A 343 7.34 -0.26 43.74
C VAL A 343 7.74 1.22 43.64
N SER A 344 9.04 1.53 43.71
CA SER A 344 9.53 2.91 43.63
C SER A 344 9.75 3.39 42.19
N TRP A 345 9.65 2.49 41.20
CA TRP A 345 9.84 2.84 39.79
C TRP A 345 8.62 3.56 39.21
N ASP A 346 8.84 4.53 38.34
CA ASP A 346 7.77 5.17 37.59
C ASP A 346 7.02 4.14 36.71
N PRO A 347 5.67 4.04 36.77
CA PRO A 347 4.88 3.23 35.85
C PRO A 347 5.22 3.43 34.38
N GLU A 348 5.54 4.66 33.95
CA GLU A 348 5.93 4.94 32.56
C GLU A 348 7.18 4.15 32.16
N LYS A 349 8.12 4.00 33.09
CA LYS A 349 9.36 3.24 32.86
C LYS A 349 9.12 1.74 32.82
N ARG A 350 8.27 1.24 33.72
CA ARG A 350 7.91 -0.19 33.78
C ARG A 350 7.27 -0.63 32.48
N VAL A 351 6.28 0.14 32.03
CA VAL A 351 5.57 -0.09 30.77
C VAL A 351 6.53 0.02 29.59
N LEU A 352 7.42 1.03 29.56
CA LEU A 352 8.37 1.18 28.46
C LEU A 352 9.30 -0.03 28.35
N LEU A 353 9.79 -0.59 29.47
CA LEU A 353 10.68 -1.75 29.43
C LEU A 353 10.01 -2.99 28.83
N GLU A 354 8.75 -3.23 29.17
CA GLU A 354 7.96 -4.32 28.58
C GLU A 354 7.74 -4.08 27.08
N VAL A 355 7.33 -2.87 26.68
CA VAL A 355 7.09 -2.52 25.27
C VAL A 355 8.37 -2.63 24.44
N VAL A 356 9.51 -2.17 24.95
CA VAL A 356 10.78 -2.29 24.23
C VAL A 356 11.19 -3.75 24.08
N TYR A 357 11.03 -4.56 25.12
CA TYR A 357 11.32 -5.98 25.05
C TYR A 357 10.47 -6.68 23.98
N GLU A 358 9.16 -6.44 23.97
CA GLU A 358 8.24 -7.02 22.99
C GLU A 358 8.51 -6.52 21.56
N ALA A 359 8.83 -5.24 21.40
CA ALA A 359 9.19 -4.69 20.09
C ALA A 359 10.46 -5.35 19.55
N LEU A 360 11.43 -5.69 20.41
CA LEU A 360 12.62 -6.43 20.02
C LEU A 360 12.31 -7.89 19.70
N GLU A 361 11.45 -8.53 20.51
CA GLU A 361 10.98 -9.88 20.25
C GLU A 361 10.27 -9.99 18.89
N SER A 362 9.45 -9.00 18.52
CA SER A 362 8.75 -8.96 17.24
C SER A 362 9.70 -8.90 16.03
N THR A 363 10.93 -8.41 16.21
CA THR A 363 11.97 -8.41 15.15
C THR A 363 12.66 -9.76 14.99
N GLY A 364 12.47 -10.70 15.92
CA GLY A 364 13.25 -11.94 16.00
C GLY A 364 14.65 -11.74 16.58
N HIS A 365 14.91 -10.63 17.29
CA HIS A 365 16.24 -10.27 17.79
C HIS A 365 16.89 -11.36 18.66
N PHE A 366 16.08 -12.05 19.47
CA PHE A 366 16.52 -13.09 20.42
C PHE A 366 16.65 -14.50 19.79
N GLY A 367 16.56 -14.62 18.45
CA GLY A 367 16.76 -15.88 17.74
C GLY A 367 18.23 -16.37 17.73
N PRO A 368 18.52 -17.57 17.19
CA PRO A 368 19.88 -18.09 17.08
C PRO A 368 20.75 -17.11 16.29
N ALA A 369 21.71 -16.47 16.96
CA ALA A 369 22.46 -15.37 16.38
C ALA A 369 23.32 -15.85 15.20
N GLY A 370 23.23 -15.16 14.07
CA GLY A 370 24.32 -15.15 13.09
C GLY A 370 25.48 -14.30 13.63
N GLU A 371 26.72 -14.61 13.24
CA GLU A 371 27.98 -14.05 13.79
C GLU A 371 28.16 -12.51 13.66
N ASN A 372 27.16 -11.74 13.20
CA ASN A 372 27.27 -10.31 12.89
C ASN A 372 26.11 -9.46 13.43
N GLN A 373 25.69 -9.66 14.68
CA GLN A 373 24.77 -8.70 15.30
C GLN A 373 25.50 -7.36 15.56
N PRO A 374 24.91 -6.21 15.18
CA PRO A 374 25.44 -4.90 15.54
C PRO A 374 25.60 -4.78 17.06
N ASN A 375 26.59 -4.02 17.52
CA ASN A 375 26.80 -3.75 18.95
C ASN A 375 26.83 -2.23 19.22
N ASP A 376 26.13 -1.46 18.39
CA ASP A 376 26.03 -0.01 18.48
C ASP A 376 24.57 0.39 18.27
N TYR A 377 23.86 0.59 19.38
CA TYR A 377 22.43 0.87 19.38
C TYR A 377 22.18 2.28 19.91
N GLY A 378 21.34 3.04 19.20
CA GLY A 378 20.80 4.31 19.67
C GLY A 378 19.45 4.12 20.37
N CYS A 379 19.23 4.79 21.49
CA CYS A 379 17.95 4.79 22.20
C CYS A 379 17.41 6.22 22.31
N TYR A 380 16.25 6.47 21.68
CA TYR A 380 15.63 7.79 21.62
C TYR A 380 14.21 7.70 22.17
N ILE A 381 13.94 8.40 23.28
CA ILE A 381 12.65 8.34 23.99
C ILE A 381 12.13 9.75 24.22
N GLY A 382 10.89 10.01 23.81
CA GLY A 382 10.16 11.23 24.17
C GLY A 382 9.36 11.01 25.45
N ALA A 383 9.62 11.81 26.49
CA ALA A 383 8.88 11.75 27.75
C ALA A 383 8.68 13.16 28.31
N VAL A 384 7.44 13.50 28.70
CA VAL A 384 7.07 14.83 29.17
C VAL A 384 6.09 14.71 30.36
N ALA A 385 6.62 14.37 31.54
CA ALA A 385 6.01 14.54 32.87
C ALA A 385 6.91 13.85 33.92
N LYS A 386 6.74 14.16 35.21
CA LYS A 386 7.36 13.44 36.35
C LYS A 386 6.36 13.22 37.48
N ASN A 387 5.11 12.92 37.15
CA ASN A 387 4.01 12.91 38.11
C ASN A 387 4.20 11.84 39.20
N TYR A 388 4.88 10.74 38.89
CA TYR A 388 5.13 9.69 39.88
C TYR A 388 6.19 10.08 40.91
N TYR A 389 7.18 10.89 40.54
CA TYR A 389 8.20 11.37 41.48
C TYR A 389 7.57 12.18 42.63
N ASP A 390 6.66 13.09 42.29
CA ASP A 390 5.96 13.92 43.29
C ASP A 390 5.09 13.07 44.23
N ASN A 391 4.48 11.99 43.71
CA ASN A 391 3.73 11.04 44.52
C ASN A 391 4.63 10.22 45.45
N VAL A 392 5.76 9.70 44.95
CA VAL A 392 6.73 8.94 45.76
C VAL A 392 7.35 9.83 46.83
N ALA A 393 7.61 11.10 46.54
CA ALA A 393 8.12 12.09 47.49
C ALA A 393 7.15 12.36 48.67
N CYS A 394 5.87 11.98 48.56
CA CYS A 394 4.92 12.04 49.69
C CYS A 394 5.08 10.89 50.70
N HIS A 395 5.99 9.94 50.44
CA HIS A 395 6.29 8.82 51.34
C HIS A 395 7.72 8.94 51.90
N PRO A 396 8.07 8.22 52.99
CA PRO A 396 9.42 8.24 53.52
C PRO A 396 10.46 7.88 52.44
N PRO A 397 11.51 8.70 52.26
CA PRO A 397 12.47 8.50 51.20
C PRO A 397 13.21 7.18 51.36
N ASN A 398 13.47 6.51 50.25
CA ASN A 398 14.30 5.31 50.20
C ASN A 398 15.38 5.46 49.12
N ALA A 399 16.33 4.52 49.05
CA ALA A 399 17.43 4.60 48.09
C ALA A 399 16.95 4.61 46.62
N TYR A 400 15.83 3.94 46.31
CA TYR A 400 15.29 3.77 44.97
C TYR A 400 14.47 4.99 44.52
N SER A 401 13.80 5.70 45.43
CA SER A 401 13.01 6.91 45.13
C SER A 401 13.84 8.09 44.61
N MET A 402 15.17 8.04 44.70
CA MET A 402 16.09 9.07 44.19
C MET A 402 16.75 8.66 42.86
N LEU A 403 17.09 7.38 42.70
CA LEU A 403 17.80 6.87 41.53
C LEU A 403 16.87 6.76 40.31
N GLU A 404 15.60 6.43 40.53
CA GLU A 404 14.76 5.83 39.49
C GLU A 404 13.81 6.78 38.78
N HIS A 405 13.97 8.10 38.96
CA HIS A 405 13.13 9.11 38.29
C HIS A 405 13.89 9.98 37.29
N ARG A 406 15.17 9.67 37.04
CA ARG A 406 15.97 10.34 35.99
C ARG A 406 15.77 9.63 34.65
N ALA A 407 15.63 10.39 33.57
CA ALA A 407 15.57 9.85 32.21
C ALA A 407 16.81 9.00 31.87
N ARG A 408 17.98 9.41 32.39
CA ARG A 408 19.25 8.69 32.23
C ARG A 408 19.24 7.28 32.86
N SER A 409 18.45 7.04 33.92
CA SER A 409 18.31 5.71 34.52
C SER A 409 17.64 4.72 33.56
N LEU A 410 16.67 5.20 32.78
CA LEU A 410 15.88 4.33 31.89
C LEU A 410 16.70 3.75 30.73
N VAL A 411 17.56 4.58 30.12
CA VAL A 411 18.46 4.14 29.05
C VAL A 411 19.50 3.15 29.59
N GLU A 412 20.02 3.38 30.80
CA GLU A 412 20.97 2.46 31.43
C GLU A 412 20.29 1.14 31.82
N GLU A 413 19.02 1.16 32.23
CA GLU A 413 18.26 -0.07 32.50
C GLU A 413 17.99 -0.88 31.23
N LEU A 414 17.69 -0.23 30.11
CA LEU A 414 17.60 -0.90 28.81
C LEU A 414 18.94 -1.54 28.43
N ARG A 415 20.05 -0.84 28.68
CA ARG A 415 21.41 -1.34 28.47
C ARG A 415 21.71 -2.59 29.32
N ILE A 416 21.39 -2.55 30.61
CA ILE A 416 21.70 -3.61 31.59
C ILE A 416 20.83 -4.85 31.37
N ASN A 417 19.54 -4.66 31.06
CA ASN A 417 18.59 -5.76 31.00
C ASN A 417 18.49 -6.41 29.62
N LEU A 418 18.85 -5.69 28.56
CA LEU A 418 18.72 -6.17 27.17
C LEU A 418 20.07 -6.35 26.45
N ASP A 419 21.19 -6.25 27.17
CA ASP A 419 22.56 -6.48 26.69
C ASP A 419 23.00 -5.60 25.49
N PHE A 420 22.46 -4.38 25.42
CA PHE A 420 22.86 -3.40 24.41
C PHE A 420 24.08 -2.60 24.86
N ARG A 421 25.04 -2.30 23.97
CA ARG A 421 25.95 -1.14 24.17
C ARG A 421 25.29 0.11 23.60
N VAL A 422 24.48 0.78 24.43
CA VAL A 422 23.80 2.03 24.05
C VAL A 422 24.75 3.22 24.23
N ARG A 423 24.94 4.04 23.19
CA ARG A 423 25.57 5.36 23.32
C ARG A 423 24.50 6.41 23.62
N LEU A 424 24.73 7.22 24.65
CA LEU A 424 23.88 8.37 25.03
C LEU A 424 24.15 9.59 24.16
#